data_AF-A0A7Y6MGD1-F1
#
_entry.id   AF-A0A7Y6MGD1-F1
#
_cell.length_a   1.000
_cell.length_b   1.000
_cell.length_c   1.000
_cell.angle_alpha   90.00
_cell.angle_beta   90.00
_cell.angle_gamma   90.00
#
_symmetry.space_group_name_H-M   'P 1'
#
loop_
_entity.id
_entity.type
_entity.pdbx_description
1 polymer ?
#
loop_
_entity_poly.entity_id
_entity_poly.type
_entity_poly.pdbx_seq_one_letter_code
_entity_poly.pdbx_strand_id
1 'polypeptide(L)'
;MAADCRLALHATLPDRYAHDEVLASTIDHRGRLAALVADPSQGFTPVPHFSALRPPPRYDATAVICDGAEVREITLTDLGLWFTHIDTLGDGIVLAAARCEPVGVDIERYRWLVPEDELHLTDNVRVIDRDGQTQAAFYAGDGIEQLMTDAQGNIWTSYFDESNYWFANPDGTRSYRFMIGLARWDSHGSPPWMAPSHTPDVVWCDCYALNVGHEVVHACPYTDFPLIEIDGDGVRSITPNPVTRCSGLAVSGAELAFLDQHRAGGGFRWEIRRARREGGAVTETDRANLLLPDDRHPTGWARGKIGRDGTLWLHEDGDPRHWYRYELSS
;
A
#
# COMPACT_ATOMS: atom_id res chain seq x y z
N MET A 1 -8.51 29.80 10.23
CA MET A 1 -8.88 29.01 9.03
C MET A 1 -7.61 28.32 8.59
N ALA A 2 -7.66 27.01 8.30
CA ALA A 2 -6.51 26.32 7.74
C ALA A 2 -6.10 26.99 6.43
N ALA A 3 -4.80 27.08 6.15
CA ALA A 3 -4.32 27.61 4.88
C ALA A 3 -4.67 26.65 3.74
N ASP A 4 -4.76 27.12 2.50
CA ASP A 4 -4.94 26.23 1.36
C ASP A 4 -3.57 25.88 0.75
N CYS A 5 -3.41 24.62 0.36
CA CYS A 5 -2.23 24.08 -0.29
C CYS A 5 -2.65 23.33 -1.56
N ARG A 6 -2.16 23.79 -2.71
CA ARG A 6 -2.42 23.12 -4.00
C ARG A 6 -1.47 21.97 -4.19
N LEU A 7 -2.02 20.82 -4.55
CA LEU A 7 -1.26 19.70 -5.07
C LEU A 7 -0.74 20.02 -6.48
N ALA A 8 0.41 19.44 -6.83
CA ALA A 8 0.91 19.45 -8.20
C ALA A 8 0.47 18.15 -8.91
N LEU A 9 0.07 18.25 -10.17
CA LEU A 9 -0.06 17.05 -11.00
C LEU A 9 1.34 16.45 -11.20
N HIS A 10 1.49 15.17 -10.87
CA HIS A 10 2.76 14.46 -10.96
C HIS A 10 2.83 13.59 -12.21
N ALA A 11 1.81 12.76 -12.43
CA ALA A 11 1.78 11.84 -13.55
C ALA A 11 0.35 11.62 -14.03
N THR A 12 0.23 11.27 -15.31
CA THR A 12 -1.03 10.89 -15.94
C THR A 12 -0.78 9.66 -16.79
N LEU A 13 -1.62 8.64 -16.62
CA LEU A 13 -1.57 7.47 -17.47
C LEU A 13 -1.85 7.88 -18.93
N PRO A 14 -1.02 7.50 -19.92
CA PRO A 14 -1.17 7.96 -21.30
C PRO A 14 -2.54 7.66 -21.91
N ASP A 15 -3.07 8.58 -22.73
CA ASP A 15 -4.39 8.50 -23.36
C ASP A 15 -4.61 7.24 -24.21
N ARG A 16 -3.54 6.59 -24.68
CA ARG A 16 -3.65 5.31 -25.41
C ARG A 16 -4.26 4.18 -24.57
N TYR A 17 -4.24 4.31 -23.24
CA TYR A 17 -4.90 3.39 -22.30
C TYR A 17 -6.24 3.92 -21.78
N ALA A 18 -6.81 4.97 -22.39
CA ALA A 18 -8.06 5.58 -21.93
C ALA A 18 -9.25 4.62 -21.97
N HIS A 19 -9.18 3.58 -22.80
CA HIS A 19 -10.23 2.57 -22.94
C HIS A 19 -10.05 1.35 -22.02
N ASP A 20 -8.88 1.17 -21.44
CA ASP A 20 -8.61 0.07 -20.51
C ASP A 20 -9.14 0.38 -19.11
N GLU A 21 -9.49 -0.64 -18.35
CA GLU A 21 -9.75 -0.49 -16.92
C GLU A 21 -8.41 -0.43 -16.17
N VAL A 22 -8.26 0.51 -15.23
CA VAL A 22 -7.09 0.58 -14.35
C VAL A 22 -7.38 -0.22 -13.08
N LEU A 23 -6.79 -1.41 -12.95
CA LEU A 23 -6.99 -2.32 -11.84
C LEU A 23 -6.21 -1.92 -10.59
N ALA A 24 -4.99 -1.39 -10.81
CA ALA A 24 -4.10 -0.92 -9.78
C ALA A 24 -3.19 0.17 -10.35
N SER A 25 -2.75 1.12 -9.53
CA SER A 25 -1.67 2.03 -9.89
C SER A 25 -0.88 2.47 -8.67
N THR A 26 0.35 2.92 -8.89
CA THR A 26 1.24 3.43 -7.86
C THR A 26 2.24 4.43 -8.44
N ILE A 27 2.96 5.10 -7.54
CA ILE A 27 4.23 5.78 -7.84
C ILE A 27 5.37 4.99 -7.20
N ASP A 28 6.28 4.49 -8.03
CA ASP A 28 7.38 3.65 -7.56
C ASP A 28 8.45 4.44 -6.79
N HIS A 29 9.46 3.73 -6.27
CA HIS A 29 10.56 4.33 -5.50
C HIS A 29 11.45 5.29 -6.30
N ARG A 30 11.27 5.37 -7.63
CA ARG A 30 11.95 6.31 -8.54
C ARG A 30 11.04 7.47 -8.95
N GLY A 31 9.81 7.53 -8.44
CA GLY A 31 8.83 8.54 -8.81
C GLY A 31 8.12 8.28 -10.15
N ARG A 32 8.22 7.06 -10.71
CA ARG A 32 7.58 6.69 -11.97
C ARG A 32 6.17 6.17 -11.71
N LEU A 33 5.26 6.43 -12.65
CA LEU A 33 3.92 5.84 -12.60
C LEU A 33 3.98 4.39 -13.06
N ALA A 34 3.47 3.48 -12.24
CA ALA A 34 3.19 2.10 -12.63
C ALA A 34 1.69 1.83 -12.52
N ALA A 35 1.10 1.21 -13.53
CA ALA A 35 -0.33 0.87 -13.56
C ALA A 35 -0.55 -0.53 -14.12
N LEU A 36 -1.50 -1.25 -13.56
CA LEU A 36 -2.03 -2.50 -14.11
C LEU A 36 -3.32 -2.17 -14.86
N VAL A 37 -3.32 -2.37 -16.18
CA VAL A 37 -4.49 -2.10 -17.02
C VAL A 37 -4.98 -3.36 -17.71
N ALA A 38 -6.28 -3.47 -17.93
CA ALA A 38 -6.89 -4.62 -18.61
C ALA A 38 -8.08 -4.20 -19.46
N ASP A 39 -8.29 -4.88 -20.59
CA ASP A 39 -9.44 -4.64 -21.45
C ASP A 39 -10.74 -5.03 -20.72
N PRO A 40 -11.68 -4.09 -20.47
CA PRO A 40 -12.93 -4.38 -19.78
C PRO A 40 -13.85 -5.35 -20.55
N SER A 41 -13.60 -5.59 -21.84
CA SER A 41 -14.36 -6.55 -22.66
C SER A 41 -14.17 -8.01 -22.23
N GLN A 42 -13.15 -8.30 -21.40
CA GLN A 42 -12.83 -9.63 -20.89
C GLN A 42 -13.84 -10.17 -19.85
N GLY A 43 -14.89 -9.42 -19.52
CA GLY A 43 -16.01 -9.89 -18.70
C GLY A 43 -15.74 -9.93 -17.20
N PHE A 44 -14.71 -9.21 -16.73
CA PHE A 44 -14.45 -8.98 -15.32
C PHE A 44 -15.16 -7.69 -14.86
N THR A 45 -15.63 -7.66 -13.61
CA THR A 45 -16.14 -6.42 -12.98
C THR A 45 -15.00 -5.75 -12.22
N PRO A 46 -14.69 -4.46 -12.44
CA PRO A 46 -13.68 -3.75 -11.65
C PRO A 46 -13.98 -3.89 -10.15
N VAL A 47 -12.92 -4.18 -9.37
CA VAL A 47 -12.93 -4.65 -7.97
C VAL A 47 -14.28 -4.51 -7.26
N PRO A 48 -15.08 -5.60 -7.15
CA PRO A 48 -16.37 -5.51 -6.50
C PRO A 48 -16.20 -5.18 -5.02
N HIS A 49 -17.25 -4.63 -4.41
CA HIS A 49 -17.29 -4.43 -2.96
C HIS A 49 -16.92 -5.74 -2.23
N PHE A 50 -16.17 -5.66 -1.12
CA PHE A 50 -15.54 -6.82 -0.49
C PHE A 50 -16.52 -7.98 -0.18
N SER A 51 -17.76 -7.65 0.18
CA SER A 51 -18.85 -8.61 0.45
C SER A 51 -19.32 -9.42 -0.77
N ALA A 52 -18.89 -9.04 -1.98
CA ALA A 52 -19.20 -9.70 -3.24
C ALA A 52 -17.95 -10.24 -3.95
N LEU A 53 -16.78 -10.23 -3.30
CA LEU A 53 -15.56 -10.79 -3.86
C LEU A 53 -15.75 -12.29 -4.13
N ARG A 54 -15.77 -12.62 -5.41
CA ARG A 54 -15.54 -13.97 -5.94
C ARG A 54 -14.28 -13.92 -6.80
N PRO A 55 -13.58 -15.05 -7.00
CA PRO A 55 -12.48 -15.09 -7.95
C PRO A 55 -12.91 -14.52 -9.30
N PRO A 56 -12.09 -13.66 -9.93
CA PRO A 56 -12.39 -13.15 -11.25
C PRO A 56 -12.42 -14.29 -12.28
N PRO A 57 -13.12 -14.13 -13.43
CA PRO A 57 -12.76 -14.92 -14.60
C PRO A 57 -11.28 -14.71 -14.93
N ARG A 58 -10.63 -15.68 -15.57
CA ARG A 58 -9.25 -15.50 -16.02
C ARG A 58 -9.17 -14.33 -17.00
N TYR A 59 -8.18 -13.47 -16.81
CA TYR A 59 -8.01 -12.26 -17.60
C TYR A 59 -6.53 -11.99 -17.89
N ASP A 60 -6.29 -11.33 -18.99
CA ASP A 60 -4.99 -10.81 -19.37
C ASP A 60 -4.92 -9.32 -19.00
N ALA A 61 -3.72 -8.85 -18.70
CA ALA A 61 -3.48 -7.46 -18.31
C ALA A 61 -2.12 -6.99 -18.84
N THR A 62 -1.91 -5.68 -18.82
CA THR A 62 -0.62 -5.07 -19.12
C THR A 62 -0.19 -4.22 -17.93
N ALA A 63 1.01 -4.46 -17.42
CA ALA A 63 1.65 -3.52 -16.53
C ALA A 63 2.36 -2.44 -17.34
N VAL A 64 2.00 -1.19 -17.09
CA VAL A 64 2.50 -0.01 -17.78
C VAL A 64 3.37 0.78 -16.81
N ILE A 65 4.63 1.01 -17.16
CA ILE A 65 5.58 1.80 -16.36
C ILE A 65 5.95 3.03 -17.19
N CYS A 66 5.63 4.22 -16.68
CA CYS A 66 5.86 5.50 -17.35
C CYS A 66 7.02 6.25 -16.68
N ASP A 67 8.08 6.53 -17.44
CA ASP A 67 9.21 7.37 -17.05
C ASP A 67 9.24 8.61 -17.97
N GLY A 68 8.51 9.65 -17.56
CA GLY A 68 8.24 10.80 -18.41
C GLY A 68 7.47 10.40 -19.68
N ALA A 69 8.10 10.57 -20.85
CA ALA A 69 7.51 10.20 -22.14
C ALA A 69 7.78 8.73 -22.54
N GLU A 70 8.74 8.07 -21.88
CA GLU A 70 9.03 6.67 -22.13
C GLU A 70 8.01 5.79 -21.42
N VAL A 71 7.46 4.83 -22.16
CA VAL A 71 6.50 3.88 -21.62
C VAL A 71 6.99 2.48 -21.90
N ARG A 72 7.04 1.69 -20.84
CA ARG A 72 7.37 0.27 -20.89
C ARG A 72 6.16 -0.55 -20.52
N GLU A 73 5.94 -1.63 -21.27
CA GLU A 73 4.84 -2.55 -21.07
C GLU A 73 5.39 -3.92 -20.69
N ILE A 74 4.70 -4.60 -19.77
CA ILE A 74 4.89 -6.01 -19.44
C ILE A 74 3.54 -6.68 -19.61
N THR A 75 3.44 -7.57 -20.60
CA THR A 75 2.21 -8.33 -20.87
C THR A 75 2.08 -9.47 -19.86
N LEU A 76 0.91 -9.58 -19.26
CA LEU A 76 0.55 -10.58 -18.27
C LEU A 76 -0.62 -11.39 -18.77
N THR A 77 -0.52 -12.71 -18.67
CA THR A 77 -1.56 -13.63 -19.16
C THR A 77 -2.11 -14.51 -18.04
N ASP A 78 -3.38 -14.91 -18.15
CA ASP A 78 -4.04 -15.88 -17.26
C ASP A 78 -4.01 -15.49 -15.76
N LEU A 79 -4.25 -14.20 -15.47
CA LEU A 79 -4.42 -13.73 -14.09
C LEU A 79 -5.74 -14.27 -13.53
N GLY A 80 -5.70 -14.74 -12.28
CA GLY A 80 -6.83 -15.41 -11.62
C GLY A 80 -7.19 -14.84 -10.25
N LEU A 81 -6.64 -13.69 -9.90
CA LEU A 81 -6.91 -12.97 -8.64
C LEU A 81 -7.18 -11.51 -8.95
N TRP A 82 -7.92 -10.83 -8.07
CA TRP A 82 -8.10 -9.38 -8.16
C TRP A 82 -6.85 -8.67 -7.67
N PHE A 83 -5.88 -8.46 -8.55
CA PHE A 83 -4.69 -7.67 -8.24
C PHE A 83 -5.06 -6.18 -8.14
N THR A 84 -5.14 -5.70 -6.90
CA THR A 84 -5.51 -4.33 -6.53
C THR A 84 -4.30 -3.45 -6.27
N HIS A 85 -3.12 -4.05 -6.23
CA HIS A 85 -1.87 -3.37 -5.93
C HIS A 85 -0.78 -3.78 -6.92
N ILE A 86 0.07 -2.81 -7.25
CA ILE A 86 1.23 -2.96 -8.13
C ILE A 86 2.35 -2.07 -7.60
N ASP A 87 3.60 -2.51 -7.73
CA ASP A 87 4.79 -1.64 -7.71
C ASP A 87 5.89 -2.22 -8.61
N THR A 88 6.90 -1.44 -8.95
CA THR A 88 8.06 -1.92 -9.71
C THR A 88 9.03 -2.64 -8.79
N LEU A 89 9.64 -3.72 -9.27
CA LEU A 89 10.63 -4.48 -8.53
C LEU A 89 11.76 -4.89 -9.46
N GLY A 90 12.95 -4.30 -9.27
CA GLY A 90 14.06 -4.46 -10.19
C GLY A 90 13.69 -3.93 -11.59
N ASP A 91 13.78 -4.80 -12.61
CA ASP A 91 13.32 -4.48 -13.95
C ASP A 91 11.93 -5.06 -14.29
N GLY A 92 11.25 -5.66 -13.31
CA GLY A 92 9.90 -6.19 -13.41
C GLY A 92 8.92 -5.46 -12.48
N ILE A 93 7.92 -6.20 -11.98
CA ILE A 93 6.86 -5.71 -11.11
C ILE A 93 6.54 -6.71 -10.00
N VAL A 94 5.89 -6.23 -8.96
CA VAL A 94 5.19 -7.03 -7.97
C VAL A 94 3.71 -6.68 -8.00
N LEU A 95 2.84 -7.68 -7.92
CA LEU A 95 1.41 -7.53 -7.81
C LEU A 95 0.92 -8.12 -6.49
N ALA A 96 -0.10 -7.51 -5.87
CA ALA A 96 -0.79 -8.10 -4.74
C ALA A 96 -2.32 -8.01 -4.89
N ALA A 97 -3.00 -9.08 -4.50
CA ALA A 97 -4.43 -9.08 -4.27
C ALA A 97 -4.69 -8.82 -2.79
N ALA A 98 -5.45 -7.76 -2.49
CA ALA A 98 -5.72 -7.33 -1.12
C ALA A 98 -6.39 -8.40 -0.26
N ARG A 99 -7.24 -9.21 -0.91
CA ARG A 99 -8.04 -10.25 -0.27
C ARG A 99 -7.76 -11.63 -0.83
N CYS A 100 -7.71 -12.61 0.06
CA CYS A 100 -7.52 -14.03 -0.25
C CYS A 100 -8.82 -14.82 -0.16
N GLU A 101 -8.82 -16.03 -0.73
CA GLU A 101 -9.87 -17.01 -0.44
C GLU A 101 -9.78 -17.47 1.03
N PRO A 102 -10.91 -17.88 1.64
CA PRO A 102 -10.88 -18.47 2.98
C PRO A 102 -9.96 -19.71 3.04
N VAL A 103 -9.22 -19.85 4.14
CA VAL A 103 -8.18 -20.88 4.31
C VAL A 103 -8.68 -22.32 4.44
N GLY A 104 -9.99 -22.56 4.31
CA GLY A 104 -10.57 -23.90 4.29
C GLY A 104 -10.78 -24.58 5.64
N VAL A 105 -10.47 -23.91 6.76
CA VAL A 105 -10.71 -24.43 8.13
C VAL A 105 -11.60 -23.50 8.94
N ASP A 106 -12.38 -24.09 9.86
CA ASP A 106 -13.27 -23.34 10.75
C ASP A 106 -12.50 -22.38 11.65
N ILE A 107 -13.10 -21.24 11.98
CA ILE A 107 -12.49 -20.21 12.84
C ILE A 107 -12.08 -20.76 14.22
N GLU A 108 -12.76 -21.80 14.72
CA GLU A 108 -12.41 -22.48 15.98
C GLU A 108 -11.03 -23.18 15.92
N ARG A 109 -10.54 -23.52 14.72
CA ARG A 109 -9.21 -24.10 14.50
C ARG A 109 -8.09 -23.07 14.63
N TYR A 110 -8.38 -21.76 14.55
CA TYR A 110 -7.36 -20.71 14.49
C TYR A 110 -6.53 -20.61 15.78
N ARG A 111 -7.00 -21.16 16.90
CA ARG A 111 -6.25 -21.19 18.17
C ARG A 111 -5.30 -22.38 18.30
N TRP A 112 -5.26 -23.27 17.32
CA TRP A 112 -4.46 -24.49 17.33
C TRP A 112 -3.42 -24.49 16.22
N LEU A 113 -2.40 -25.32 16.37
CA LEU A 113 -1.51 -25.65 15.27
C LEU A 113 -2.30 -26.46 14.23
N VAL A 114 -2.30 -26.00 12.99
CA VAL A 114 -3.02 -26.64 11.88
C VAL A 114 -2.01 -27.22 10.90
N PRO A 115 -2.07 -28.52 10.56
CA PRO A 115 -1.23 -29.08 9.50
C PRO A 115 -1.33 -28.29 8.20
N GLU A 116 -0.19 -28.06 7.54
CA GLU A 116 -0.15 -27.22 6.33
C GLU A 116 -1.04 -27.75 5.20
N ASP A 117 -1.16 -29.07 5.07
CA ASP A 117 -2.00 -29.73 4.06
C ASP A 117 -3.51 -29.62 4.33
N GLU A 118 -3.91 -29.16 5.52
CA GLU A 118 -5.31 -28.81 5.82
C GLU A 118 -5.68 -27.37 5.42
N LEU A 119 -4.70 -26.52 5.08
CA LEU A 119 -4.91 -25.11 4.76
C LEU A 119 -4.89 -24.87 3.26
N HIS A 120 -5.84 -24.06 2.79
CA HIS A 120 -5.83 -23.51 1.43
C HIS A 120 -5.31 -22.07 1.47
N LEU A 121 -4.01 -21.88 1.26
CA LEU A 121 -3.39 -20.55 1.25
C LEU A 121 -3.29 -20.03 -0.18
N THR A 122 -3.90 -18.87 -0.44
CA THR A 122 -3.85 -18.22 -1.75
C THR A 122 -2.51 -17.53 -1.94
N ASP A 123 -1.77 -17.84 -3.00
CA ASP A 123 -0.60 -17.05 -3.39
C ASP A 123 -1.02 -15.69 -3.97
N ASN A 124 -1.31 -14.76 -3.07
CA ASN A 124 -1.87 -13.45 -3.38
C ASN A 124 -0.84 -12.38 -3.72
N VAL A 125 0.45 -12.69 -3.62
CA VAL A 125 1.55 -11.86 -4.15
C VAL A 125 2.23 -12.59 -5.30
N ARG A 126 2.53 -11.86 -6.38
CA ARG A 126 3.31 -12.35 -7.53
C ARG A 126 4.44 -11.40 -7.86
N VAL A 127 5.65 -11.93 -7.97
CA VAL A 127 6.82 -11.23 -8.51
C VAL A 127 6.99 -11.65 -9.96
N ILE A 128 6.99 -10.68 -10.87
CA ILE A 128 6.98 -10.90 -12.31
C ILE A 128 8.14 -10.12 -12.92
N ASP A 129 8.90 -10.77 -13.78
CA ASP A 129 10.03 -10.14 -14.45
C ASP A 129 9.62 -9.23 -15.61
N ARG A 130 10.64 -8.69 -16.28
CA ARG A 130 10.52 -7.85 -17.47
C ARG A 130 9.77 -8.46 -18.65
N ASP A 131 9.74 -9.78 -18.76
CA ASP A 131 9.23 -10.53 -19.90
C ASP A 131 7.86 -11.16 -19.58
N GLY A 132 7.26 -10.75 -18.45
CA GLY A 132 5.95 -11.21 -18.00
C GLY A 132 5.97 -12.59 -17.32
N GLN A 133 7.15 -13.14 -17.03
CA GLN A 133 7.26 -14.44 -16.36
C GLN A 133 7.19 -14.29 -14.84
N THR A 134 6.37 -15.11 -14.20
CA THR A 134 6.29 -15.16 -12.73
C THR A 134 7.55 -15.82 -12.18
N GLN A 135 8.32 -15.06 -11.41
CA GLN A 135 9.55 -15.51 -10.75
C GLN A 135 9.27 -16.08 -9.36
N ALA A 136 8.28 -15.53 -8.66
CA ALA A 136 7.79 -16.04 -7.38
C ALA A 136 6.30 -15.76 -7.22
N ALA A 137 5.61 -16.64 -6.50
CA ALA A 137 4.25 -16.44 -6.03
C ALA A 137 4.17 -16.97 -4.60
N PHE A 138 3.55 -16.21 -3.70
CA PHE A 138 3.48 -16.59 -2.29
C PHE A 138 2.28 -15.97 -1.57
N TYR A 139 1.85 -16.64 -0.51
CA TYR A 139 0.86 -16.14 0.43
C TYR A 139 1.47 -15.05 1.33
N ALA A 140 0.88 -13.87 1.30
CA ALA A 140 1.30 -12.72 2.10
C ALA A 140 0.25 -12.33 3.15
N GLY A 141 -0.70 -13.19 3.48
CA GLY A 141 -1.80 -12.85 4.40
C GLY A 141 -3.00 -12.22 3.71
N ASP A 142 -4.09 -12.10 4.45
CA ASP A 142 -5.30 -11.42 4.03
C ASP A 142 -5.33 -9.98 4.58
N GLY A 143 -6.05 -9.09 3.89
CA GLY A 143 -6.25 -7.71 4.32
C GLY A 143 -5.08 -6.77 4.05
N ILE A 144 -4.44 -6.86 2.88
CA ILE A 144 -3.38 -5.92 2.47
C ILE A 144 -4.01 -4.56 2.15
N GLU A 145 -3.50 -3.50 2.78
CA GLU A 145 -3.93 -2.12 2.58
C GLU A 145 -3.03 -1.40 1.56
N GLN A 146 -1.71 -1.54 1.65
CA GLN A 146 -0.75 -1.01 0.67
C GLN A 146 0.35 -2.02 0.36
N LEU A 147 0.86 -1.94 -0.87
CA LEU A 147 2.05 -2.65 -1.35
C LEU A 147 3.02 -1.60 -1.89
N MET A 148 4.26 -1.62 -1.40
CA MET A 148 5.30 -0.69 -1.85
C MET A 148 6.63 -1.41 -1.90
N THR A 149 7.50 -1.08 -2.86
CA THR A 149 8.89 -1.56 -2.88
C THR A 149 9.87 -0.47 -2.44
N ASP A 150 11.03 -0.89 -1.93
CA ASP A 150 12.18 0.00 -1.75
C ASP A 150 13.25 -0.23 -2.83
N ALA A 151 14.27 0.62 -2.83
CA ALA A 151 15.36 0.57 -3.80
C ALA A 151 16.27 -0.67 -3.62
N GLN A 152 16.17 -1.36 -2.48
CA GLN A 152 16.93 -2.57 -2.19
C GLN A 152 16.19 -3.84 -2.63
N GLY A 153 14.98 -3.69 -3.18
CA GLY A 153 14.17 -4.81 -3.67
C GLY A 153 13.38 -5.53 -2.58
N ASN A 154 13.21 -4.91 -1.40
CA ASN A 154 12.25 -5.42 -0.43
C ASN A 154 10.84 -4.99 -0.83
N ILE A 155 9.88 -5.84 -0.50
CA ILE A 155 8.45 -5.60 -0.66
C ILE A 155 7.88 -5.32 0.72
N TRP A 156 7.20 -4.19 0.87
CA TRP A 156 6.54 -3.77 2.10
C TRP A 156 5.03 -3.87 1.92
N THR A 157 4.36 -4.55 2.85
CA THR A 157 2.91 -4.63 2.91
C THR A 157 2.40 -4.05 4.21
N SER A 158 1.58 -3.01 4.12
CA SER A 158 0.73 -2.60 5.24
C SER A 158 -0.59 -3.36 5.17
N TYR A 159 -1.22 -3.55 6.32
CA TYR A 159 -2.45 -4.30 6.43
C TYR A 159 -3.51 -3.55 7.23
N PHE A 160 -4.77 -3.91 7.01
CA PHE A 160 -5.91 -3.34 7.73
C PHE A 160 -6.46 -4.19 8.87
N ASP A 161 -7.48 -3.68 9.57
CA ASP A 161 -8.02 -4.24 10.82
C ASP A 161 -8.46 -5.71 10.77
N GLU A 162 -8.76 -6.27 9.60
CA GLU A 162 -9.10 -7.69 9.40
C GLU A 162 -7.88 -8.59 9.08
N SER A 163 -6.68 -8.05 9.18
CA SER A 163 -5.49 -8.71 8.69
C SER A 163 -5.10 -9.96 9.45
N ASN A 164 -4.65 -10.97 8.71
CA ASN A 164 -4.20 -12.22 9.29
C ASN A 164 -3.15 -12.93 8.46
N TYR A 165 -2.38 -13.80 9.13
CA TYR A 165 -1.35 -14.61 8.51
C TYR A 165 -1.20 -15.98 9.21
N TRP A 166 -0.82 -16.98 8.42
CA TRP A 166 -0.55 -18.35 8.84
C TRP A 166 0.94 -18.64 8.73
N PHE A 167 1.65 -18.55 9.86
CA PHE A 167 3.09 -18.75 9.96
C PHE A 167 3.44 -20.22 9.84
N ALA A 168 4.37 -20.56 8.96
CA ALA A 168 4.92 -21.91 8.88
C ALA A 168 5.76 -22.24 10.14
N ASN A 169 5.53 -23.43 10.71
CA ASN A 169 6.32 -23.98 11.80
C ASN A 169 7.23 -25.11 11.26
N PRO A 170 8.37 -25.40 11.92
CA PRO A 170 9.29 -26.45 11.48
C PRO A 170 8.73 -27.88 11.45
N ASP A 171 7.62 -28.14 12.15
CA ASP A 171 6.98 -29.45 12.27
C ASP A 171 5.90 -29.72 11.20
N GLY A 172 5.80 -28.87 10.17
CA GLY A 172 4.80 -29.00 9.10
C GLY A 172 3.40 -28.49 9.49
N THR A 173 3.27 -27.83 10.64
CA THR A 173 2.05 -27.10 11.02
C THR A 173 2.18 -25.61 10.73
N ARG A 174 1.06 -24.89 10.82
CA ARG A 174 1.00 -23.44 10.79
C ARG A 174 0.30 -22.86 12.00
N SER A 175 0.77 -21.70 12.43
CA SER A 175 0.22 -20.90 13.53
C SER A 175 -0.50 -19.67 12.95
N TYR A 176 -1.69 -19.36 13.45
CA TYR A 176 -2.44 -18.18 13.04
C TYR A 176 -2.07 -16.95 13.88
N ARG A 177 -2.02 -15.78 13.24
CA ARG A 177 -2.00 -14.48 13.93
C ARG A 177 -2.94 -13.50 13.22
N PHE A 178 -3.61 -12.70 14.03
CA PHE A 178 -4.41 -11.55 13.61
C PHE A 178 -3.62 -10.25 13.86
N MET A 179 -3.98 -9.15 13.21
CA MET A 179 -3.37 -7.82 13.43
C MET A 179 -1.86 -7.83 13.16
N ILE A 180 -1.49 -8.26 11.96
CA ILE A 180 -0.07 -8.33 11.55
C ILE A 180 0.47 -6.97 11.11
N GLY A 181 -0.40 -6.05 10.70
CA GLY A 181 -0.18 -4.61 10.48
C GLY A 181 0.87 -4.20 9.45
N LEU A 182 2.10 -4.70 9.53
CA LEU A 182 3.21 -4.38 8.63
C LEU A 182 4.18 -5.57 8.50
N ALA A 183 4.48 -5.94 7.27
CA ALA A 183 5.48 -6.95 6.94
C ALA A 183 6.44 -6.46 5.85
N ARG A 184 7.66 -7.00 5.88
CA ARG A 184 8.70 -6.84 4.86
C ARG A 184 9.05 -8.22 4.31
N TRP A 185 8.97 -8.36 3.00
CA TRP A 185 9.25 -9.57 2.24
C TRP A 185 10.46 -9.36 1.34
N ASP A 186 11.14 -10.45 1.02
CA ASP A 186 12.04 -10.48 -0.12
C ASP A 186 11.26 -10.81 -1.41
N SER A 187 11.97 -10.78 -2.54
CA SER A 187 11.39 -11.09 -3.86
C SER A 187 11.18 -12.59 -4.10
N HIS A 188 11.55 -13.45 -3.15
CA HIS A 188 11.49 -14.91 -3.28
C HIS A 188 10.34 -15.54 -2.47
N GLY A 189 9.66 -14.76 -1.63
CA GLY A 189 8.61 -15.26 -0.75
C GLY A 189 9.14 -16.00 0.47
N SER A 190 10.37 -15.72 0.90
CA SER A 190 10.92 -16.25 2.15
C SER A 190 10.09 -15.77 3.36
N PRO A 191 10.23 -16.40 4.54
CA PRO A 191 9.54 -15.97 5.74
C PRO A 191 9.72 -14.46 6.00
N PRO A 192 8.64 -13.70 6.20
CA PRO A 192 8.71 -12.24 6.29
C PRO A 192 9.31 -11.78 7.62
N TRP A 193 9.92 -10.59 7.58
CA TRP A 193 10.07 -9.78 8.77
C TRP A 193 8.71 -9.12 9.09
N MET A 194 8.26 -9.16 10.34
CA MET A 194 6.97 -8.59 10.75
C MET A 194 7.13 -7.65 11.92
N ALA A 195 6.65 -6.42 11.77
CA ALA A 195 6.80 -5.37 12.79
C ALA A 195 6.27 -5.77 14.18
N PRO A 196 5.12 -6.45 14.33
CA PRO A 196 4.62 -6.89 15.63
C PRO A 196 5.54 -7.82 16.42
N SER A 197 6.52 -8.48 15.78
CA SER A 197 7.52 -9.30 16.47
C SER A 197 8.67 -8.47 17.07
N HIS A 198 8.82 -7.23 16.61
CA HIS A 198 9.88 -6.30 17.03
C HIS A 198 9.35 -5.14 17.89
N THR A 199 8.03 -4.96 17.96
CA THR A 199 7.37 -3.93 18.77
C THR A 199 6.22 -4.54 19.59
N PRO A 200 6.51 -5.35 20.63
CA PRO A 200 5.48 -6.07 21.37
C PRO A 200 4.47 -5.14 22.07
N ASP A 201 4.87 -3.91 22.38
CA ASP A 201 4.04 -2.90 23.05
C ASP A 201 3.22 -2.03 22.07
N VAL A 202 3.31 -2.28 20.76
CA VAL A 202 2.55 -1.57 19.73
C VAL A 202 1.41 -2.44 19.24
N VAL A 203 0.21 -1.86 19.22
CA VAL A 203 -0.95 -2.48 18.59
C VAL A 203 -0.88 -2.25 17.08
N TRP A 204 -0.86 -3.35 16.31
CA TRP A 204 -0.79 -3.37 14.85
C TRP A 204 -2.11 -3.78 14.22
N CYS A 205 -3.22 -3.21 14.71
CA CYS A 205 -4.54 -3.48 14.16
C CYS A 205 -4.58 -3.13 12.68
N ASP A 206 -4.08 -1.94 12.37
CA ASP A 206 -4.16 -1.27 11.09
C ASP A 206 -2.84 -0.51 10.92
N CYS A 207 -2.23 -0.50 9.74
CA CYS A 207 -1.12 0.38 9.43
C CYS A 207 -1.56 1.45 8.43
N TYR A 208 -2.25 2.48 8.94
CA TYR A 208 -2.90 3.51 8.13
C TYR A 208 -1.95 4.37 7.30
N ALA A 209 -0.79 4.70 7.85
CA ALA A 209 0.19 5.55 7.16
C ALA A 209 1.50 4.81 7.06
N LEU A 210 2.00 4.69 5.82
CA LEU A 210 3.29 4.11 5.49
C LEU A 210 4.06 5.08 4.58
N ASN A 211 5.33 5.28 4.90
CA ASN A 211 6.30 5.94 4.06
C ASN A 211 7.49 4.99 3.84
N VAL A 212 7.75 4.59 2.60
CA VAL A 212 8.90 3.75 2.23
C VAL A 212 9.91 4.64 1.53
N GLY A 213 10.77 5.26 2.34
CA GLY A 213 11.85 6.13 1.91
C GLY A 213 13.07 5.35 1.39
N HIS A 214 14.11 6.08 0.98
CA HIS A 214 15.30 5.46 0.41
C HIS A 214 16.14 4.68 1.43
N GLU A 215 16.26 5.20 2.66
CA GLU A 215 17.07 4.62 3.73
C GLU A 215 16.25 4.10 4.91
N VAL A 216 15.08 4.69 5.14
CA VAL A 216 14.24 4.43 6.31
C VAL A 216 12.78 4.35 5.90
N VAL A 217 12.06 3.49 6.61
CA VAL A 217 10.62 3.34 6.50
C VAL A 217 9.97 3.92 7.74
N HIS A 218 8.91 4.70 7.55
CA HIS A 218 8.09 5.20 8.65
C HIS A 218 6.68 4.62 8.58
N ALA A 219 6.17 4.21 9.72
CA ALA A 219 4.82 3.66 9.84
C ALA A 219 4.07 4.30 11.00
N CYS A 220 2.75 4.46 10.84
CA CYS A 220 1.84 4.93 11.87
C CYS A 220 0.65 3.98 12.02
N PRO A 221 0.73 3.00 12.94
CA PRO A 221 -0.36 2.07 13.18
C PRO A 221 -1.46 2.62 14.08
N TYR A 222 -2.69 2.15 13.86
CA TYR A 222 -3.85 2.34 14.74
C TYR A 222 -3.76 1.34 15.92
N THR A 223 -4.12 1.70 17.16
CA THR A 223 -4.99 2.81 17.61
C THR A 223 -4.29 4.11 17.97
N ASP A 224 -3.03 4.02 18.38
CA ASP A 224 -2.37 5.10 19.12
C ASP A 224 -1.54 6.02 18.21
N PHE A 225 -1.41 5.65 16.92
CA PHE A 225 -0.70 6.41 15.89
C PHE A 225 0.77 6.74 16.20
N PRO A 226 1.57 5.89 16.90
CA PRO A 226 2.97 6.21 17.11
C PRO A 226 3.69 6.35 15.77
N LEU A 227 4.68 7.24 15.69
CA LEU A 227 5.57 7.30 14.54
C LEU A 227 6.71 6.30 14.76
N ILE A 228 6.70 5.21 14.01
CA ILE A 228 7.70 4.14 14.06
C ILE A 228 8.68 4.36 12.92
N GLU A 229 9.98 4.34 13.22
CA GLU A 229 11.05 4.39 12.22
C GLU A 229 11.74 3.02 12.14
N ILE A 230 11.94 2.52 10.92
CA ILE A 230 12.49 1.21 10.62
C ILE A 230 13.61 1.37 9.59
N ASP A 231 14.71 0.67 9.75
CA ASP A 231 15.81 0.60 8.77
C ASP A 231 16.11 -0.86 8.36
N GLY A 232 17.27 -1.08 7.71
CA GLY A 232 17.72 -2.41 7.33
C GLY A 232 17.85 -3.39 8.51
N ASP A 233 18.25 -2.89 9.69
CA ASP A 233 18.51 -3.67 10.90
C ASP A 233 17.25 -3.89 11.75
N GLY A 234 16.21 -3.06 11.54
CA GLY A 234 14.90 -3.23 12.15
C GLY A 234 14.34 -1.93 12.72
N VAL A 235 13.60 -2.03 13.83
CA VAL A 235 12.94 -0.87 14.44
C VAL A 235 13.97 0.00 15.15
N ARG A 236 14.09 1.26 14.73
CA ARG A 236 14.99 2.27 15.32
C ARG A 236 14.35 3.03 16.47
N SER A 237 13.09 3.44 16.31
CA SER A 237 12.40 4.25 17.30
C SER A 237 10.89 4.09 17.21
N ILE A 238 10.23 4.32 18.34
CA ILE A 238 8.77 4.42 18.48
C ILE A 238 8.52 5.76 19.16
N THR A 239 8.00 6.72 18.42
CA THR A 239 7.83 8.10 18.87
C THR A 239 6.35 8.39 19.13
N PRO A 240 5.96 8.87 20.31
CA PRO A 240 4.59 9.32 20.55
C PRO A 240 4.19 10.42 19.57
N ASN A 241 2.98 10.31 19.02
CA ASN A 241 2.50 11.21 17.99
C ASN A 241 1.03 11.61 18.25
N PRO A 242 0.73 12.92 18.38
CA PRO A 242 -0.63 13.40 18.61
C PRO A 242 -1.48 13.46 17.33
N VAL A 243 -0.89 13.24 16.16
CA VAL A 243 -1.57 13.30 14.86
C VAL A 243 -2.30 11.98 14.59
N THR A 244 -3.50 11.87 15.13
CA THR A 244 -4.40 10.73 14.90
C THR A 244 -5.15 10.84 13.57
N ARG A 245 -5.69 9.70 13.09
CA ARG A 245 -6.42 9.57 11.81
C ARG A 245 -5.61 9.91 10.56
N CYS A 246 -4.28 9.91 10.67
CA CYS A 246 -3.44 10.04 9.51
C CYS A 246 -3.47 8.75 8.67
N SER A 247 -3.56 8.91 7.35
CA SER A 247 -3.66 7.81 6.38
C SER A 247 -2.60 7.89 5.27
N GLY A 248 -1.71 8.86 5.36
CA GLY A 248 -0.56 9.04 4.48
C GLY A 248 0.50 9.85 5.22
N LEU A 249 1.76 9.70 4.83
CA LEU A 249 2.89 10.26 5.54
C LEU A 249 4.01 10.66 4.56
N ALA A 250 4.48 11.91 4.69
CA ALA A 250 5.74 12.38 4.13
C ALA A 250 6.69 12.77 5.27
N VAL A 251 7.97 12.46 5.13
CA VAL A 251 9.02 12.66 6.14
C VAL A 251 10.27 13.24 5.49
N SER A 252 10.71 14.41 5.95
CA SER A 252 11.97 15.02 5.53
C SER A 252 12.77 15.43 6.76
N GLY A 253 13.71 14.57 7.17
CA GLY A 253 14.50 14.77 8.38
C GLY A 253 13.63 14.80 9.64
N ALA A 254 13.47 15.99 10.23
CA ALA A 254 12.59 16.22 11.39
C ALA A 254 11.18 16.67 11.01
N GLU A 255 10.96 17.12 9.76
CA GLU A 255 9.68 17.64 9.30
C GLU A 255 8.79 16.50 8.80
N LEU A 256 7.51 16.58 9.15
CA LEU A 256 6.51 15.55 8.89
C LEU A 256 5.27 16.19 8.28
N ALA A 257 4.62 15.49 7.34
CA ALA A 257 3.32 15.84 6.82
C ALA A 257 2.43 14.61 6.81
N PHE A 258 1.34 14.68 7.56
CA PHE A 258 0.36 13.62 7.68
C PHE A 258 -0.89 13.96 6.87
N LEU A 259 -1.35 13.03 6.03
CA LEU A 259 -2.62 13.17 5.33
C LEU A 259 -3.78 12.79 6.25
N ASP A 260 -4.61 13.77 6.57
CA ASP A 260 -5.91 13.59 7.21
C ASP A 260 -6.99 13.67 6.14
N GLN A 261 -7.91 12.71 6.15
CA GLN A 261 -9.07 12.71 5.27
C GLN A 261 -10.31 12.42 6.09
N HIS A 262 -11.35 13.21 5.91
CA HIS A 262 -12.61 13.05 6.63
C HIS A 262 -13.78 13.70 5.89
N ARG A 263 -15.01 13.40 6.33
CA ARG A 263 -16.21 14.07 5.84
C ARG A 263 -16.50 15.33 6.65
N ALA A 264 -16.75 16.45 5.98
CA ALA A 264 -17.20 17.69 6.60
C ALA A 264 -18.06 18.51 5.63
N GLY A 265 -19.09 19.20 6.15
CA GLY A 265 -19.91 20.12 5.37
C GLY A 265 -20.62 19.49 4.16
N GLY A 266 -20.90 18.18 4.19
CA GLY A 266 -21.54 17.45 3.09
C GLY A 266 -20.60 16.92 2.00
N GLY A 267 -19.28 17.10 2.13
CA GLY A 267 -18.28 16.60 1.19
C GLY A 267 -17.06 15.96 1.87
N PHE A 268 -16.08 15.57 1.07
CA PHE A 268 -14.78 15.10 1.53
C PHE A 268 -13.83 16.28 1.73
N ARG A 269 -13.00 16.19 2.77
CA ARG A 269 -11.89 17.11 3.03
C ARG A 269 -10.62 16.30 3.12
N TRP A 270 -9.60 16.76 2.39
CA TRP A 270 -8.23 16.27 2.51
C TRP A 270 -7.41 17.41 3.12
N GLU A 271 -6.67 17.13 4.17
CA GLU A 271 -5.81 18.08 4.86
C GLU A 271 -4.42 17.49 5.03
N ILE A 272 -3.40 18.34 4.98
CA ILE A 272 -2.07 18.01 5.49
C ILE A 272 -1.93 18.62 6.88
N ARG A 273 -1.70 17.76 7.87
CA ARG A 273 -1.30 18.14 9.22
C ARG A 273 0.22 18.09 9.28
N ARG A 274 0.86 19.26 9.30
CA ARG A 274 2.31 19.38 9.42
C ARG A 274 2.73 19.21 10.86
N ALA A 275 3.85 18.55 11.06
CA ALA A 275 4.41 18.35 12.39
C ALA A 275 5.93 18.30 12.32
N ARG A 276 6.56 18.39 13.47
CA ARG A 276 8.01 18.27 13.63
C ARG A 276 8.33 17.25 14.71
N ARG A 277 9.31 16.39 14.45
CA ARG A 277 9.89 15.45 15.41
C ARG A 277 11.07 16.10 16.11
N GLU A 278 10.96 16.31 17.41
CA GLU A 278 12.02 16.91 18.22
C GLU A 278 11.93 16.38 19.66
N GLY A 279 13.08 16.18 20.32
CA GLY A 279 13.12 15.75 21.72
C GLY A 279 12.42 14.41 22.01
N GLY A 280 12.32 13.53 21.03
CA GLY A 280 11.65 12.22 21.19
C GLY A 280 10.12 12.27 21.15
N ALA A 281 9.52 13.35 20.64
CA ALA A 281 8.09 13.47 20.43
C ALA A 281 7.77 14.14 19.08
N VAL A 282 6.57 13.90 18.57
CA VAL A 282 6.02 14.65 17.44
C VAL A 282 5.15 15.79 17.97
N THR A 283 5.36 17.00 17.43
CA THR A 283 4.53 18.18 17.73
C THR A 283 3.89 18.67 16.44
N GLU A 284 2.56 18.74 16.39
CA GLU A 284 1.84 19.33 15.27
C GLU A 284 2.10 20.84 15.20
N THR A 285 2.46 21.34 14.02
CA THR A 285 2.89 22.73 13.81
C THR A 285 1.87 23.55 13.01
N ASP A 286 1.20 22.95 12.03
CA ASP A 286 0.27 23.65 11.13
C ASP A 286 -0.71 22.67 10.45
N ARG A 287 -1.77 23.22 9.85
CA ARG A 287 -2.73 22.49 9.00
C ARG A 287 -3.03 23.25 7.72
N ALA A 288 -3.09 22.52 6.61
CA ALA A 288 -3.52 23.07 5.34
C ALA A 288 -4.56 22.17 4.65
N ASN A 289 -5.60 22.77 4.06
CA ASN A 289 -6.50 22.07 3.17
C ASN A 289 -5.76 21.74 1.86
N LEU A 290 -5.93 20.53 1.36
CA LEU A 290 -5.46 20.17 0.04
C LEU A 290 -6.49 20.56 -1.02
N LEU A 291 -6.02 21.27 -2.04
CA LEU A 291 -6.73 21.58 -3.26
C LEU A 291 -6.04 20.89 -4.43
N LEU A 292 -6.83 20.57 -5.46
CA LEU A 292 -6.30 20.09 -6.72
C LEU A 292 -5.76 21.28 -7.55
N PRO A 293 -5.01 21.03 -8.64
CA PRO A 293 -4.34 22.11 -9.39
C PRO A 293 -5.26 23.24 -9.88
N ASP A 294 -6.54 22.95 -10.09
CA ASP A 294 -7.60 23.84 -10.54
C ASP A 294 -8.41 24.46 -9.39
N ASP A 295 -7.83 24.55 -8.19
CA ASP A 295 -8.41 25.14 -6.97
C ASP A 295 -9.67 24.43 -6.44
N ARG A 296 -10.07 23.31 -7.04
CA ARG A 296 -11.22 22.53 -6.57
C ARG A 296 -10.83 21.64 -5.40
N HIS A 297 -11.83 21.34 -4.57
CA HIS A 297 -11.69 20.32 -3.55
C HIS A 297 -11.79 18.92 -4.18
N PRO A 298 -11.07 17.94 -3.61
CA PRO A 298 -11.29 16.54 -3.95
C PRO A 298 -12.73 16.11 -3.70
N THR A 299 -13.25 15.29 -4.61
CA THR A 299 -14.66 14.87 -4.61
C THR A 299 -14.87 13.50 -3.97
N GLY A 300 -13.79 12.76 -3.70
CA GLY A 300 -13.79 11.43 -3.10
C GLY A 300 -12.76 11.26 -1.98
N TRP A 301 -12.56 10.03 -1.52
CA TRP A 301 -11.45 9.67 -0.63
C TRP A 301 -10.12 9.67 -1.40
N ALA A 302 -8.99 9.95 -0.74
CA ALA A 302 -7.70 9.73 -1.34
C ALA A 302 -7.43 8.21 -1.40
N ARG A 303 -7.35 7.69 -2.62
CA ARG A 303 -6.93 6.32 -2.92
C ARG A 303 -5.47 6.33 -3.38
N GLY A 304 -4.84 5.15 -3.34
CA GLY A 304 -3.43 4.97 -3.69
C GLY A 304 -2.55 6.04 -3.06
N LYS A 305 -2.34 5.98 -1.75
CA LYS A 305 -1.52 6.96 -1.05
C LYS A 305 -0.11 6.39 -0.96
N ILE A 306 0.89 7.11 -1.43
CA ILE A 306 2.27 6.62 -1.48
C ILE A 306 3.13 7.67 -0.80
N GLY A 307 3.69 7.34 0.36
CA GLY A 307 4.68 8.18 1.03
C GLY A 307 6.09 7.72 0.69
N ARG A 308 6.95 8.59 0.16
CA ARG A 308 8.39 8.29 0.05
C ARG A 308 9.18 9.53 0.38
N ASP A 309 9.97 9.42 1.44
CA ASP A 309 10.74 10.55 1.99
C ASP A 309 9.83 11.78 2.11
N GLY A 310 10.29 12.96 1.67
CA GLY A 310 9.57 14.22 1.79
C GLY A 310 8.33 14.37 0.89
N THR A 311 7.92 13.34 0.16
CA THR A 311 6.84 13.43 -0.82
C THR A 311 5.70 12.47 -0.50
N LEU A 312 4.48 12.96 -0.70
CA LEU A 312 3.26 12.17 -0.66
C LEU A 312 2.58 12.25 -2.02
N TRP A 313 2.36 11.10 -2.66
CA TRP A 313 1.53 10.98 -3.84
C TRP A 313 0.18 10.38 -3.51
N LEU A 314 -0.84 10.80 -4.24
CA LEU A 314 -2.20 10.36 -4.05
C LEU A 314 -3.04 10.57 -5.31
N HIS A 315 -4.13 9.82 -5.45
CA HIS A 315 -5.13 10.02 -6.49
C HIS A 315 -6.55 10.01 -5.90
N GLU A 316 -7.50 10.57 -6.64
CA GLU A 316 -8.92 10.57 -6.23
C GLU A 316 -9.53 9.16 -6.42
N ASP A 317 -10.43 8.77 -5.52
CA ASP A 317 -11.30 7.60 -5.70
C ASP A 317 -12.07 7.73 -7.03
N GLY A 318 -12.03 6.69 -7.86
CA GLY A 318 -12.62 6.70 -9.21
C GLY A 318 -11.77 7.39 -10.29
N ASP A 319 -10.61 7.97 -9.94
CA ASP A 319 -9.64 8.51 -10.90
C ASP A 319 -8.22 8.00 -10.62
N PRO A 320 -7.94 6.70 -10.84
CA PRO A 320 -6.60 6.12 -10.66
C PRO A 320 -5.61 6.52 -11.76
N ARG A 321 -6.00 7.35 -12.73
CA ARG A 321 -5.18 7.73 -13.88
C ARG A 321 -4.33 8.96 -13.60
N HIS A 322 -4.78 9.85 -12.72
CA HIS A 322 -4.11 11.10 -12.40
C HIS A 322 -3.54 11.04 -11.00
N TRP A 323 -2.21 11.11 -10.92
CA TRP A 323 -1.49 11.14 -9.66
C TRP A 323 -1.06 12.55 -9.33
N TYR A 324 -1.40 13.00 -8.14
CA TYR A 324 -1.04 14.30 -7.60
C TYR A 324 0.02 14.12 -6.52
N ARG A 325 0.82 15.16 -6.28
CA ARG A 325 1.84 15.16 -5.24
C ARG A 325 1.76 16.37 -4.33
N TYR A 326 2.09 16.12 -3.07
CA TYR A 326 2.47 17.09 -2.07
C TYR A 326 3.93 16.87 -1.71
N GLU A 327 4.71 17.94 -1.63
CA GLU A 327 6.10 17.91 -1.20
C GLU A 327 6.25 18.74 0.08
N LEU A 328 6.95 18.17 1.08
CA LEU A 328 7.43 18.94 2.21
C LEU A 328 8.44 19.96 1.71
N SER A 329 8.12 21.24 1.90
CA SER A 329 9.07 22.33 1.72
C SER A 329 10.23 22.15 2.72
N SER A 330 11.43 21.93 2.19
CA SER A 330 12.69 21.80 2.94
C SER A 330 13.05 23.06 3.72
#